data_AF-A0A7V0IZB1-F1
#
_entry.id   AF-A0A7V0IZB1-F1
#
_cell.length_a   1.000
_cell.length_b   1.000
_cell.length_c   1.000
_cell.angle_alpha   90.00
_cell.angle_beta   90.00
_cell.angle_gamma   90.00
#
_symmetry.space_group_name_H-M   'P 1'
#
loop_
_entity.id
_entity.type
_entity.pdbx_description
1 polymer ?
#
loop_
_entity_poly.entity_id
_entity_poly.type
_entity_poly.pdbx_seq_one_letter_code
_entity_poly.pdbx_strand_id
1 'polypeptide(L)'
;KLHELLCNKYGLKVTVCHYPPGASKWNPIEHRLFSEISKNWQGTPLKSFETVINYIKTTKTKTGLTVKAQLVKKRYKKGEKVSKENVKKIGLKLHKVFPDWNYSLFPNSEKMPSYF
;
A
#
# COMPACT_ATOMS: atom_id res chain seq x y z
N LYS A 1 -7.45 -0.51 -10.68
CA LYS A 1 -6.89 0.87 -10.67
C LYS A 1 -5.37 0.94 -10.57
N LEU A 2 -4.67 0.11 -9.78
CA LEU A 2 -3.20 0.13 -9.74
C LEU A 2 -2.58 -0.09 -11.14
N HIS A 3 -3.04 -1.13 -11.84
CA HIS A 3 -2.62 -1.43 -13.20
C HIS A 3 -2.82 -0.26 -14.17
N GLU A 4 -4.01 0.36 -14.21
CA GLU A 4 -4.29 1.49 -15.10
C GLU A 4 -3.52 2.77 -14.73
N LEU A 5 -3.56 3.15 -13.45
CA LEU A 5 -3.05 4.44 -12.97
C LEU A 5 -1.54 4.48 -12.83
N LEU A 6 -0.90 3.32 -12.66
CA LEU A 6 0.54 3.21 -12.47
C LEU A 6 1.20 2.42 -13.60
N CYS A 7 0.82 1.16 -13.81
CA CYS A 7 1.50 0.31 -14.78
C CYS A 7 1.30 0.82 -16.21
N ASN A 8 0.06 0.92 -16.69
CA ASN A 8 -0.25 1.39 -18.05
C ASN A 8 0.15 2.85 -18.24
N LYS A 9 -0.16 3.70 -17.27
CA LYS A 9 0.11 5.15 -17.39
C LYS A 9 1.59 5.47 -17.54
N TYR A 10 2.48 4.72 -16.87
CA TYR A 10 3.91 5.01 -16.84
C TYR A 10 4.77 3.91 -17.49
N GLY A 11 4.15 2.89 -18.10
CA GLY A 11 4.87 1.74 -18.67
C GLY A 11 5.64 0.92 -17.64
N LEU A 12 5.19 0.90 -16.37
CA LEU A 12 5.94 0.26 -15.28
C LEU A 12 5.47 -1.17 -15.02
N LYS A 13 6.43 -2.09 -14.99
CA LYS A 13 6.23 -3.40 -14.35
C LYS A 13 6.25 -3.24 -12.84
N VAL A 14 5.17 -3.64 -12.18
CA VAL A 14 5.01 -3.49 -10.72
C VAL A 14 4.92 -4.87 -10.09
N THR A 15 5.79 -5.16 -9.13
CA THR A 15 5.69 -6.37 -8.31
C THR A 15 5.06 -6.04 -6.98
N VAL A 16 3.97 -6.75 -6.65
CA VAL A 16 3.29 -6.65 -5.37
C VAL A 16 3.73 -7.85 -4.52
N CYS A 17 4.42 -7.57 -3.43
CA CYS A 17 4.82 -8.57 -2.43
C CYS A 17 4.10 -8.28 -1.12
N HIS A 18 3.51 -9.30 -0.53
CA HIS A 18 2.87 -9.18 0.78
C HIS A 18 3.74 -9.80 1.85
N TYR A 19 3.71 -9.20 3.04
CA TYR A 19 4.18 -9.85 4.25
C TYR A 19 3.23 -11.00 4.59
N PRO A 20 3.74 -12.18 5.02
CA PRO A 20 2.90 -13.24 5.53
C PRO A 20 2.04 -12.76 6.73
N PRO A 21 0.89 -13.41 6.98
CA PRO A 21 0.10 -13.17 8.19
C PRO A 21 0.97 -13.27 9.45
N GLY A 22 0.81 -12.32 10.37
CA GLY A 22 1.59 -12.26 11.61
C GLY A 22 3.02 -11.71 11.46
N ALA A 23 3.48 -11.40 10.24
CA ALA A 23 4.83 -10.86 10.02
C ALA A 23 4.91 -9.32 10.07
N SER A 24 3.83 -8.62 10.43
CA SER A 24 3.82 -7.14 10.49
C SER A 24 4.90 -6.58 11.42
N LYS A 25 5.21 -7.28 12.53
CA LYS A 25 6.29 -6.93 13.46
C LYS A 25 7.65 -6.73 12.76
N TRP A 26 7.89 -7.38 11.62
CA TRP A 26 9.15 -7.28 10.89
C TRP A 26 9.14 -6.19 9.83
N ASN A 27 8.00 -5.53 9.58
CA ASN A 27 7.93 -4.41 8.65
C ASN A 27 8.64 -3.18 9.28
N PRO A 28 9.66 -2.60 8.62
CA PRO A 28 10.37 -1.44 9.14
C PRO A 28 9.47 -0.24 9.47
N ILE A 29 8.31 -0.11 8.81
CA ILE A 29 7.38 1.00 9.07
C ILE A 29 6.84 1.00 10.51
N GLU A 30 6.64 -0.18 11.10
CA GLU A 30 6.17 -0.31 12.48
C GLU A 30 7.17 0.35 13.44
N HIS A 31 8.46 0.08 13.24
CA HIS A 31 9.52 0.57 14.11
C HIS A 31 9.96 2.00 13.79
N ARG A 32 9.97 2.39 12.52
CA ARG A 32 10.52 3.69 12.09
C ARG A 32 9.50 4.81 12.02
N LEU A 33 8.21 4.49 11.83
CA LEU A 33 7.16 5.49 11.68
C LEU A 33 6.10 5.36 12.78
N PHE A 34 5.46 4.20 12.90
CA PHE A 34 4.33 4.05 13.81
C PHE A 34 4.74 4.10 15.29
N SER A 35 5.92 3.60 15.63
CA SER A 35 6.45 3.72 16.99
C SER A 35 6.65 5.20 17.40
N GLU A 36 7.19 6.03 16.51
CA GLU A 36 7.46 7.45 16.76
C GLU A 36 6.16 8.26 16.85
N ILE A 37 5.18 7.95 15.99
CA ILE A 37 3.83 8.53 16.10
C ILE A 37 3.21 8.18 17.46
N SER A 38 3.37 6.92 17.89
CA SER A 38 2.82 6.43 19.15
C SER A 38 3.45 7.12 20.37
N LYS A 39 4.75 7.38 20.34
CA LYS A 39 5.45 8.17 21.35
C LYS A 39 4.95 9.61 21.39
N ASN A 40 4.70 10.22 20.23
CA ASN A 40 4.32 11.63 20.14
C ASN A 40 2.96 11.95 20.79
N TRP A 41 1.98 11.04 20.70
CA TRP A 41 0.68 11.21 21.34
C TRP A 41 0.50 10.41 22.63
N GLN A 42 1.59 9.84 23.19
CA GLN A 42 1.51 8.98 24.37
C GLN A 42 0.84 9.73 25.53
N GLY A 43 -0.11 9.08 26.20
CA GLY A 43 -0.86 9.69 27.30
C GLY A 43 -1.90 10.73 26.87
N THR A 44 -2.10 10.96 25.57
CA THR A 44 -3.10 11.91 25.07
C THR A 44 -4.36 11.21 24.54
N PRO A 45 -5.57 11.54 25.03
CA PRO A 45 -6.81 11.05 24.46
C PRO A 45 -7.04 11.57 23.02
N LEU A 46 -7.08 10.68 22.04
CA LEU A 46 -7.31 10.98 20.63
C LEU A 46 -8.81 11.16 20.30
N LYS A 47 -9.42 12.22 20.82
CA LYS A 47 -10.88 12.45 20.75
C LYS A 47 -11.41 12.97 19.41
N SER A 48 -10.54 13.38 18.49
CA SER A 48 -10.96 13.90 17.19
C SER A 48 -9.97 13.54 16.07
N PHE A 49 -10.46 13.49 14.82
CA PHE A 49 -9.58 13.30 13.66
C PHE A 49 -8.56 14.41 13.51
N GLU A 50 -8.90 15.64 13.91
CA GLU A 50 -7.98 16.77 13.88
C GLU A 50 -6.80 16.54 14.83
N THR A 51 -7.09 16.12 16.06
CA THR A 51 -6.07 15.77 17.06
C THR A 51 -5.16 14.65 16.53
N VAL A 52 -5.75 13.58 15.98
CA VAL A 52 -4.98 12.46 15.40
C VAL A 52 -4.06 12.95 14.28
N ILE A 53 -4.60 13.69 13.31
CA ILE A 53 -3.82 14.19 12.16
C ILE A 53 -2.71 15.14 12.62
N ASN A 54 -2.98 16.01 13.60
CA ASN A 54 -1.99 16.92 14.14
C ASN A 54 -0.80 16.16 14.73
N TYR A 55 -1.03 15.18 15.61
CA TYR A 55 0.04 14.38 16.20
C TYR A 55 0.81 13.57 15.17
N ILE A 56 0.16 13.01 14.14
CA ILE A 56 0.89 12.34 13.07
C ILE A 56 1.81 13.34 12.35
N LYS A 57 1.31 14.53 11.98
CA LYS A 57 2.10 15.56 11.26
C LYS A 57 3.24 16.15 12.09
N THR A 58 3.04 16.31 13.38
CA THR A 58 4.06 16.91 14.27
C THR A 58 5.12 15.90 14.71
N THR A 59 4.95 14.62 14.39
CA THR A 59 5.94 13.58 14.69
C THR A 59 7.24 13.86 13.95
N LYS A 60 8.33 14.00 14.72
CA LYS A 60 9.69 14.23 14.22
C LYS A 60 10.69 13.48 15.09
N THR A 61 11.83 13.09 14.52
CA THR A 61 12.95 12.52 15.26
C THR A 61 14.20 13.38 15.12
N LYS A 62 15.15 13.25 16.05
CA LYS A 62 16.48 13.88 15.95
C LYS A 62 17.25 13.45 14.69
N THR A 63 16.94 12.26 14.18
CA THR A 63 17.54 11.68 12.96
C THR A 63 16.87 12.15 11.67
N GLY A 64 15.90 13.08 11.74
CA GLY A 64 15.34 13.75 10.57
C GLY A 64 14.04 13.16 10.02
N LEU A 65 13.33 12.28 10.77
CA LEU A 65 12.00 11.85 10.35
C LEU A 65 11.06 13.05 10.25
N THR A 66 10.34 13.15 9.14
CA THR A 66 9.23 14.10 8.94
C THR A 66 8.04 13.34 8.37
N VAL A 67 6.84 13.66 8.87
CA VAL A 67 5.64 12.90 8.54
C VAL A 67 4.59 13.83 7.92
N LYS A 68 3.96 13.37 6.84
CA LYS A 68 2.78 14.01 6.25
C LYS A 68 1.57 13.13 6.49
N ALA A 69 0.46 13.75 6.88
CA ALA A 69 -0.81 13.05 7.07
C ALA A 69 -1.98 13.83 6.47
N GLN A 70 -2.96 13.10 5.97
CA GLN A 70 -4.18 13.66 5.39
C GLN A 70 -5.38 12.80 5.79
N LEU A 71 -6.47 13.46 6.15
CA LEU A 71 -7.75 12.79 6.38
C LEU A 71 -8.45 12.54 5.04
N VAL A 72 -8.71 11.27 4.73
CA VAL A 72 -9.51 10.87 3.57
C VAL A 72 -10.93 10.59 4.02
N LYS A 73 -11.87 11.49 3.71
CA LYS A 73 -13.32 11.35 4.04
C LYS A 73 -14.10 10.52 3.02
N LYS A 74 -13.42 9.98 2.00
CA LYS A 74 -14.04 9.18 0.94
C LYS A 74 -14.61 7.89 1.52
N ARG A 75 -15.90 7.66 1.28
CA ARG A 75 -16.55 6.38 1.60
C ARG A 75 -16.28 5.38 0.48
N TYR A 76 -15.73 4.23 0.84
CA TYR A 76 -15.48 3.13 -0.09
C TYR A 76 -16.61 2.11 0.02
N LYS A 77 -17.13 1.66 -1.12
CA LYS A 77 -18.11 0.56 -1.14
C LYS A 77 -17.40 -0.72 -0.70
N LYS A 78 -18.04 -1.47 0.19
CA LYS A 78 -17.57 -2.78 0.64
C LYS A 78 -18.12 -3.86 -0.28
N GLY A 79 -17.42 -4.99 -0.37
CA GLY A 79 -17.90 -6.17 -1.12
C GLY A 79 -17.91 -6.00 -2.64
N GLU A 80 -17.14 -5.06 -3.19
CA GLU A 80 -16.95 -4.98 -4.64
C GLU A 80 -16.33 -6.29 -5.15
N LYS A 81 -17.06 -6.98 -6.03
CA LYS A 81 -16.56 -8.17 -6.72
C LYS A 81 -15.93 -7.75 -8.03
N VAL A 82 -14.69 -8.18 -8.26
CA VAL A 82 -14.04 -8.03 -9.56
C VAL A 82 -14.46 -9.20 -10.43
N SER A 83 -14.99 -8.92 -11.62
CA SER A 83 -15.37 -9.96 -12.57
C SER A 83 -14.13 -10.67 -13.12
N LYS A 84 -14.27 -11.95 -13.49
CA LYS A 84 -13.16 -12.72 -14.09
C LYS A 84 -12.70 -12.10 -15.41
N GLU A 85 -13.60 -11.50 -16.20
CA GLU A 85 -13.22 -10.82 -17.45
C GLU A 85 -12.33 -9.60 -17.19
N ASN A 86 -12.60 -8.85 -16.11
CA ASN A 86 -11.79 -7.70 -15.76
C ASN A 86 -10.39 -8.10 -15.30
N VAL A 87 -10.26 -9.22 -14.58
CA VAL A 87 -8.93 -9.75 -14.20
C VAL A 87 -8.16 -10.22 -15.43
N LYS A 88 -8.81 -10.87 -16.41
CA LYS A 88 -8.15 -11.32 -17.66
C LYS A 88 -7.56 -10.18 -18.50
N LYS A 89 -8.12 -8.97 -18.39
CA LYS A 89 -7.62 -7.77 -19.09
C LYS A 89 -6.38 -7.15 -18.45
N ILE A 90 -5.99 -7.64 -17.27
CA ILE A 90 -4.82 -7.17 -16.52
C ILE A 90 -3.67 -8.11 -16.86
N GLY A 91 -2.52 -7.55 -17.24
CA GLY A 91 -1.26 -8.30 -17.39
C GLY A 91 -0.75 -8.80 -16.05
N LEU A 92 -1.40 -9.80 -15.45
CA LEU A 92 -1.12 -10.34 -14.13
C LEU A 92 -0.31 -11.64 -14.25
N LYS A 93 0.83 -11.71 -13.54
CA LYS A 93 1.63 -12.93 -13.39
C LYS A 93 1.77 -13.29 -11.92
N LEU A 94 1.21 -14.44 -11.53
CA LEU A 94 1.38 -14.98 -10.19
C LEU A 94 2.81 -15.51 -9.99
N HIS A 95 3.34 -15.38 -8.77
CA HIS A 95 4.68 -15.87 -8.43
C HIS A 95 4.63 -17.33 -7.98
N LYS A 96 5.78 -18.03 -8.02
CA LYS A 96 5.86 -19.43 -7.57
C LYS A 96 5.69 -19.57 -6.05
N VAL A 97 6.18 -18.59 -5.30
CA VAL A 97 6.18 -18.59 -3.83
C VAL A 97 5.07 -17.64 -3.35
N PHE A 98 4.07 -18.19 -2.65
CA PHE A 98 2.83 -17.50 -2.27
C PHE A 98 2.07 -16.88 -3.45
N PRO A 99 1.64 -17.69 -4.46
CA PRO A 99 0.96 -17.19 -5.66
C PRO A 99 -0.30 -16.37 -5.39
N ASP A 100 -1.02 -16.68 -4.30
CA ASP A 100 -2.25 -15.98 -3.93
C ASP A 100 -2.01 -14.54 -3.46
N TRP A 101 -0.77 -14.24 -3.05
CA TRP A 101 -0.41 -12.94 -2.50
C TRP A 101 0.58 -12.20 -3.40
N ASN A 102 1.55 -12.91 -3.96
CA ASN A 102 2.65 -12.29 -4.68
C ASN A 102 2.43 -12.39 -6.19
N TYR A 103 2.40 -11.23 -6.83
CA TYR A 103 2.16 -11.15 -8.26
C TYR A 103 2.84 -9.93 -8.87
N SER A 104 3.11 -10.01 -10.17
CA SER A 104 3.57 -8.88 -10.97
C SER A 104 2.49 -8.43 -11.93
N LEU A 105 2.35 -7.12 -12.05
CA LEU A 105 1.51 -6.43 -13.02
C LEU A 105 2.40 -5.87 -14.13
N PHE A 106 2.00 -6.12 -15.36
CA PHE A 106 2.67 -5.64 -16.57
C PHE A 106 1.79 -4.60 -17.27
N PRO A 107 2.38 -3.54 -17.84
CA PRO A 107 1.61 -2.61 -18.66
C PRO A 107 1.08 -3.32 -19.92
N ASN A 108 -0.11 -2.95 -20.38
CA ASN A 108 -0.70 -3.52 -21.59
C ASN A 108 0.09 -3.19 -22.87
N SER A 109 0.94 -2.16 -22.83
CA SER A 109 1.85 -1.80 -23.93
C SER A 109 3.01 -2.79 -24.09
N GLU A 110 3.42 -3.47 -23.01
CA GLU A 110 4.30 -4.64 -23.12
C GLU A 110 3.42 -5.84 -23.49
N LYS A 111 3.35 -6.17 -24.79
CA LYS A 111 2.94 -7.51 -25.19
C LYS A 111 3.85 -8.49 -24.44
N MET A 112 3.27 -9.47 -23.74
CA MET A 112 4.06 -10.61 -23.25
C MET A 112 4.94 -11.10 -24.40
N PRO A 113 6.28 -11.15 -24.25
CA PRO A 113 7.08 -11.83 -25.25
C PRO A 113 6.54 -13.25 -25.34
N SER A 114 6.16 -13.64 -26.56
CA SER A 114 5.60 -14.95 -26.87
C SER A 114 6.70 -16.01 -26.78
N TYR A 115 7.17 -16.30 -25.58
CA TYR A 115 8.05 -17.41 -25.33
C TYR A 115 7.61 -18.13 -24.06
N PHE A 116 6.91 -19.23 -24.30
CA PHE A 116 6.39 -20.28 -23.40
C PHE A 116 5.09 -19.97 -22.66
#